data_AF-A0A938RIH4-F1
#
_entry.id   AF-A0A938RIH4-F1
#
_cell.length_a   1.000
_cell.length_b   1.000
_cell.length_c   1.000
_cell.angle_alpha   90.00
_cell.angle_beta   90.00
_cell.angle_gamma   90.00
#
_symmetry.space_group_name_H-M   'P 1'
#
loop_
_entity.id
_entity.type
_entity.pdbx_description
1 polymer ?
#
loop_
_entity_poly.entity_id
_entity_poly.type
_entity_poly.pdbx_seq_one_letter_code
_entity_poly.pdbx_strand_id
1 'polypeptide(L)'
;MDSPELGKLFIRLQADCQYLAPFPDWQAVIAFLHDRKRGYRLKDRILWWLIRYHQQSDQGKKLGVVFLAVFAPAILSIYKHGRKRCPFFGDEDLLQEICTLLLRMLSETKILSDKV
;
A
#
# COMPACT_ATOMS: atom_id res chain seq x y z
N MET A 1 -2.16 -6.69 11.87
CA MET A 1 -2.96 -6.77 10.62
C MET A 1 -4.32 -7.42 10.88
N ASP A 2 -4.74 -7.46 12.14
CA ASP A 2 -5.67 -8.46 12.66
C ASP A 2 -7.09 -7.90 12.79
N SER A 3 -7.40 -6.87 12.00
CA SER A 3 -8.74 -6.30 11.93
C SER A 3 -9.67 -7.28 11.23
N PRO A 4 -10.76 -7.73 11.88
CA PRO A 4 -11.74 -8.61 11.25
C PRO A 4 -12.35 -8.00 9.97
N GLU A 5 -12.44 -6.67 9.90
CA GLU A 5 -12.93 -5.98 8.71
C GLU A 5 -11.96 -6.06 7.54
N LEU A 6 -10.65 -5.96 7.80
CA LEU A 6 -9.63 -6.11 6.76
C LEU A 6 -9.55 -7.56 6.27
N GLY A 7 -9.75 -8.55 7.14
CA GLY A 7 -9.85 -9.94 6.75
C GLY A 7 -11.08 -10.21 5.86
N LYS A 8 -12.25 -9.69 6.23
CA LYS A 8 -13.46 -9.78 5.39
C LYS A 8 -13.27 -9.07 4.04
N LEU A 9 -12.60 -7.91 4.04
CA LEU A 9 -12.27 -7.22 2.79
C LEU A 9 -11.33 -8.09 1.94
N PHE A 10 -10.30 -8.69 2.52
CA PHE A 10 -9.37 -9.56 1.79
C PHE A 10 -10.08 -10.69 1.06
N ILE A 11 -10.95 -11.43 1.76
CA ILE A 11 -11.70 -12.55 1.19
C ILE A 11 -12.54 -12.09 -0.01
N ARG A 12 -13.18 -10.91 0.09
CA ARG A 12 -13.92 -10.32 -1.04
C ARG A 12 -12.99 -10.02 -2.21
N LEU A 13 -11.86 -9.37 -1.95
CA LEU A 13 -10.90 -9.01 -2.99
C LEU A 13 -10.27 -10.24 -3.66
N GLN A 14 -10.12 -11.37 -2.96
CA GLN A 14 -9.65 -12.62 -3.57
C GLN A 14 -10.65 -13.18 -4.58
N ALA A 15 -11.95 -13.02 -4.35
CA ALA A 15 -12.97 -13.42 -5.32
C ALA A 15 -12.92 -12.55 -6.58
N ASP A 16 -12.61 -11.26 -6.43
CA ASP A 16 -12.60 -10.28 -7.52
C ASP A 16 -11.23 -10.18 -8.25
N CYS A 17 -10.15 -10.68 -7.64
CA CYS A 17 -8.78 -10.56 -8.15
C CYS A 17 -8.02 -11.89 -8.06
N GLN A 18 -7.87 -12.56 -9.21
CA GLN A 18 -7.12 -13.81 -9.31
C GLN A 18 -5.66 -13.71 -8.84
N TYR A 19 -5.06 -12.51 -8.89
CA TYR A 19 -3.68 -12.31 -8.45
C TYR A 19 -3.52 -12.42 -6.93
N LEU A 20 -4.61 -12.29 -6.17
CA LEU A 20 -4.62 -12.45 -4.71
C LEU A 20 -4.92 -13.89 -4.26
N ALA A 21 -5.38 -14.76 -5.16
CA ALA A 21 -5.73 -16.14 -4.86
C ALA A 21 -4.61 -16.97 -4.20
N PRO A 22 -3.32 -16.81 -4.55
CA PRO A 22 -2.24 -17.60 -3.92
C PRO A 22 -1.93 -17.21 -2.47
N PHE A 23 -2.47 -16.09 -1.98
CA PHE A 23 -2.09 -15.53 -0.68
C PHE A 23 -3.15 -15.86 0.37
N PRO A 24 -2.77 -16.41 1.54
CA PRO A 24 -3.75 -16.74 2.60
C PRO A 24 -4.32 -15.51 3.29
N ASP A 25 -3.57 -14.41 3.34
CA ASP A 25 -3.95 -13.18 4.01
C ASP A 25 -3.14 -11.98 3.48
N TRP A 26 -3.42 -10.80 4.03
CA TRP A 26 -2.69 -9.59 3.71
C TRP A 26 -1.22 -9.60 4.17
N GLN A 27 -0.85 -10.30 5.23
CA GLN A 27 0.55 -10.36 5.67
C GLN A 27 1.40 -11.06 4.61
N ALA A 28 0.89 -12.15 4.03
CA ALA A 28 1.53 -12.84 2.92
C ALA A 28 1.66 -11.95 1.68
N VAL A 29 0.64 -11.15 1.36
CA VAL A 29 0.71 -10.17 0.26
C VAL A 29 1.78 -9.11 0.53
N ILE A 30 1.82 -8.54 1.73
CA ILE A 30 2.80 -7.51 2.11
C ILE A 30 4.22 -8.10 2.06
N ALA A 31 4.42 -9.29 2.62
CA ALA A 31 5.70 -9.98 2.59
C ALA A 31 6.18 -10.23 1.16
N PHE A 32 5.26 -10.68 0.29
CA PHE A 32 5.56 -10.83 -1.13
C PHE A 32 5.94 -9.50 -1.78
N LEU A 33 5.20 -8.43 -1.53
CA LEU A 33 5.49 -7.09 -2.09
C LEU A 33 6.85 -6.56 -1.61
N HIS A 34 7.27 -6.87 -0.39
CA HIS A 34 8.59 -6.50 0.15
C HIS A 34 9.76 -7.32 -0.41
N ASP A 35 9.52 -8.53 -0.95
CA ASP A 35 10.59 -9.39 -1.46
C ASP A 35 11.29 -8.83 -2.72
N ARG A 36 12.51 -8.33 -2.59
CA ARG A 36 13.24 -7.71 -3.72
C ARG A 36 13.72 -8.70 -4.79
N LYS A 37 13.62 -10.01 -4.58
CA LYS A 37 14.34 -10.97 -5.43
C LYS A 37 13.62 -11.28 -6.75
N ARG A 38 12.28 -11.32 -6.78
CA ARG A 38 11.49 -11.76 -7.96
C ARG A 38 10.08 -11.18 -7.98
N GLY A 39 9.39 -11.37 -9.11
CA GLY A 39 7.94 -11.20 -9.20
C GLY A 39 7.45 -9.78 -9.54
N TYR A 40 8.31 -8.88 -10.02
CA TYR A 40 7.97 -7.47 -10.30
C TYR A 40 6.66 -7.30 -11.08
N ARG A 41 6.47 -8.05 -12.18
CA ARG A 41 5.22 -7.98 -12.96
C ARG A 41 3.96 -8.34 -12.17
N LEU A 42 4.03 -9.37 -11.31
CA LEU A 42 2.90 -9.77 -10.48
C LEU A 42 2.65 -8.73 -9.38
N LYS A 43 3.71 -8.19 -8.79
CA LYS A 43 3.62 -7.12 -7.80
C LYS A 43 2.97 -5.87 -8.37
N ASP A 44 3.37 -5.46 -9.57
CA ASP A 44 2.81 -4.29 -10.24
C ASP A 44 1.32 -4.50 -10.53
N ARG A 45 0.93 -5.68 -10.99
CA ARG A 45 -0.48 -6.03 -11.21
C ARG A 45 -1.30 -6.01 -9.92
N ILE A 46 -0.78 -6.58 -8.84
CA ILE A 46 -1.43 -6.55 -7.52
C ILE A 46 -1.58 -5.11 -7.04
N LEU A 47 -0.50 -4.32 -7.05
CA LEU A 47 -0.53 -2.92 -6.60
C LEU A 47 -1.47 -2.08 -7.46
N TRP A 48 -1.39 -2.19 -8.78
CA TRP A 48 -2.27 -1.48 -9.69
C TRP A 48 -3.75 -1.77 -9.39
N TRP A 49 -4.09 -3.04 -9.23
CA TRP A 49 -5.46 -3.44 -8.96
C TRP A 49 -5.95 -2.95 -7.59
N LEU A 50 -5.12 -3.07 -6.54
CA LEU A 50 -5.43 -2.57 -5.21
C LEU A 50 -5.64 -1.06 -5.20
N ILE A 51 -4.82 -0.30 -5.92
CA ILE A 51 -4.96 1.16 -5.99
C ILE A 51 -6.22 1.54 -6.78
N ARG A 52 -6.54 0.83 -7.87
CA ARG A 52 -7.80 1.02 -8.59
C ARG A 52 -9.01 0.77 -7.69
N TYR A 53 -8.99 -0.32 -6.92
CA TYR A 53 -10.06 -0.61 -5.96
C TYR A 53 -10.18 0.49 -4.88
N HIS A 54 -9.04 0.97 -4.36
CA HIS A 54 -8.98 2.07 -3.41
C HIS A 54 -9.62 3.36 -3.95
N GLN A 55 -9.37 3.69 -5.21
CA GLN A 55 -9.89 4.90 -5.86
C GLN A 55 -11.39 4.82 -6.19
N GLN A 56 -11.94 3.63 -6.41
CA GLN A 56 -13.30 3.45 -6.93
C GLN A 56 -14.35 3.11 -5.87
N SER A 57 -13.94 2.68 -4.68
CA SER A 57 -14.84 2.17 -3.65
C SER A 57 -14.62 2.86 -2.31
N ASP A 58 -15.71 3.19 -1.61
CA ASP A 58 -15.63 3.73 -0.25
C ASP A 58 -15.04 2.70 0.73
N GLN A 59 -15.30 1.40 0.49
CA GLN A 59 -14.63 0.31 1.22
C GLN A 59 -13.14 0.22 0.87
N GLY A 60 -12.76 0.71 -0.31
CA GLY A 60 -11.38 0.82 -0.77
C GLY A 60 -10.53 1.72 0.12
N LYS A 61 -11.12 2.70 0.82
CA LYS A 61 -10.39 3.55 1.79
C LYS A 61 -9.74 2.74 2.92
N LYS A 62 -10.30 1.58 3.28
CA LYS A 62 -9.71 0.68 4.28
C LYS A 62 -8.35 0.12 3.86
N LEU A 63 -8.05 0.10 2.55
CA LEU A 63 -6.73 -0.27 2.03
C LEU A 63 -5.63 0.74 2.40
N GLY A 64 -5.96 1.93 2.91
CA GLY A 64 -4.96 2.91 3.33
C GLY A 64 -3.94 2.32 4.30
N VAL A 65 -4.40 1.58 5.32
CA VAL A 65 -3.51 0.91 6.29
C VAL A 65 -2.63 -0.15 5.60
N VAL A 66 -3.17 -0.85 4.60
CA VAL A 66 -2.41 -1.83 3.82
C VAL A 66 -1.32 -1.14 3.00
N PHE A 67 -1.63 -0.02 2.34
CA PHE A 67 -0.62 0.74 1.60
C PHE A 67 0.47 1.28 2.51
N LEU A 68 0.12 1.81 3.69
CA LEU A 68 1.13 2.25 4.66
C LEU A 68 2.06 1.09 5.05
N ALA A 69 1.52 -0.12 5.26
CA ALA A 69 2.34 -1.30 5.56
C ALA A 69 3.21 -1.73 4.36
N VAL A 70 2.65 -1.72 3.14
CA VAL A 70 3.40 -2.03 1.90
C VAL A 70 4.54 -1.04 1.69
N PHE A 71 4.30 0.26 1.88
CA PHE A 71 5.31 1.30 1.64
C PHE A 71 6.15 1.64 2.87
N ALA A 72 5.93 1.00 4.02
CA ALA A 72 6.66 1.27 5.26
C ALA A 72 8.19 1.31 5.09
N PRO A 73 8.84 0.41 4.32
CA PRO A 73 10.29 0.51 4.09
C PRO A 73 10.72 1.80 3.39
N ALA A 74 9.93 2.27 2.41
CA ALA A 74 10.19 3.52 1.69
C ALA A 74 9.89 4.74 2.55
N ILE A 75 8.76 4.73 3.28
CA ILE A 75 8.37 5.77 4.23
C ILE A 75 9.48 5.98 5.28
N LEU A 76 9.96 4.90 5.90
CA LEU A 76 11.02 4.97 6.90
C LEU A 76 12.34 5.47 6.32
N SER A 77 12.66 5.10 5.07
CA SER A 77 13.84 5.62 4.38
C SER A 77 13.75 7.13 4.15
N ILE A 78 12.60 7.61 3.67
CA ILE A 78 12.33 9.04 3.44
C ILE A 78 12.37 9.80 4.76
N TYR A 79 11.68 9.31 5.78
CA TYR A 79 11.65 9.90 7.13
C TYR A 79 13.06 10.04 7.71
N LYS A 80 13.88 8.98 7.67
CA LYS A 80 15.28 9.04 8.16
C LYS A 80 16.11 10.07 7.42
N HIS A 81 15.88 10.24 6.12
CA HIS A 81 16.61 11.22 5.30
C HIS A 81 16.13 12.67 5.56
N GLY A 82 14.81 12.87 5.66
CA GLY A 82 14.19 14.15 5.96
C GLY A 82 14.52 14.65 7.36
N ARG A 83 14.53 13.75 8.35
CA ARG A 83 14.87 14.07 9.75
C ARG A 83 16.27 14.67 9.88
N LYS A 84 17.24 14.14 9.13
CA LYS A 84 18.61 14.67 9.10
C LYS A 84 18.69 16.09 8.53
N ARG A 85 17.76 16.47 7.66
CA ARG A 85 17.72 17.79 7.00
C ARG A 85 16.87 18.81 7.75
N CYS A 86 15.85 18.35 8.48
CA CYS A 86 14.90 19.19 9.20
C CYS A 86 14.78 18.73 10.67
N PRO A 87 15.77 19.05 11.53
CA PRO A 87 15.78 18.60 12.93
C PRO A 87 14.72 19.31 13.81
N PHE A 88 14.08 20.37 13.33
CA PHE A 88 13.09 21.14 14.08
C PHE A 88 11.64 20.67 13.91
N PHE A 89 11.37 19.78 12.93
CA PHE A 89 10.06 19.13 12.82
C PHE A 89 9.90 18.10 13.93
N GLY A 90 8.71 18.06 14.55
CA GLY A 90 8.32 17.01 15.48
C GLY A 90 8.40 15.63 14.80
N ASP A 91 8.84 14.62 15.53
CA ASP A 91 9.03 13.26 14.99
C ASP A 91 7.72 12.67 14.45
N GLU A 92 6.60 12.92 15.14
CA GLU A 92 5.27 12.46 14.74
C GLU A 92 4.72 13.27 13.56
N ASP A 93 4.96 14.58 13.54
CA ASP A 93 4.44 15.48 12.49
C ASP A 93 4.98 15.11 11.11
N LEU A 94 6.30 14.89 11.00
CA LEU A 94 6.93 14.56 9.73
C LEU A 94 6.47 13.19 9.21
N LEU A 95 6.38 12.19 10.09
CA LEU A 95 5.95 10.85 9.70
C LEU A 95 4.47 10.85 9.27
N GLN A 96 3.62 11.54 10.02
CA GLN A 96 2.21 11.69 9.68
C GLN A 96 2.02 12.40 8.33
N GLU A 97 2.81 13.44 8.07
CA GLU A 97 2.74 14.19 6.81
C GLU A 97 3.17 13.32 5.62
N ILE A 98 4.25 12.54 5.75
CA ILE A 98 4.68 11.58 4.71
C ILE A 98 3.57 10.55 4.43
N CYS A 99 2.98 9.97 5.48
CA CYS A 99 1.89 9.00 5.35
C CYS A 99 0.65 9.62 4.68
N THR A 100 0.28 10.83 5.08
CA THR A 100 -0.88 11.55 4.55
C THR A 100 -0.69 11.91 3.07
N LEU A 101 0.49 12.42 2.71
CA LEU A 101 0.85 12.72 1.33
C LEU A 101 0.82 11.47 0.46
N LEU A 102 1.35 10.34 0.95
CA LEU A 102 1.28 9.06 0.22
C LEU A 102 -0.16 8.65 -0.07
N LEU A 103 -1.03 8.62 0.94
CA LEU A 103 -2.43 8.21 0.77
C LEU A 103 -3.19 9.15 -0.17
N ARG A 104 -2.92 10.45 -0.08
CA ARG A 104 -3.46 11.44 -1.01
C ARG A 104 -3.00 11.18 -2.44
N MET A 105 -1.70 10.95 -2.67
CA MET A 105 -1.18 10.60 -3.99
C MET A 105 -1.84 9.34 -4.54
N LEU A 106 -2.01 8.29 -3.73
CA LEU A 106 -2.68 7.06 -4.15
C LEU A 106 -4.16 7.28 -4.49
N SER A 107 -4.81 8.27 -3.88
CA SER A 107 -6.21 8.61 -4.15
C SER A 107 -6.38 9.47 -5.40
N GLU A 108 -5.47 10.43 -5.63
CA GLU A 108 -5.62 11.47 -6.67
C GLU A 108 -4.90 11.13 -7.98
N THR A 109 -3.89 10.27 -7.94
CA THR A 109 -3.06 9.99 -9.13
C THR A 109 -3.81 9.09 -10.10
N LYS A 110 -4.02 9.56 -11.33
CA LYS A 110 -4.47 8.71 -12.43
C LYS A 110 -3.39 7.69 -12.77
N ILE A 111 -3.58 6.46 -12.32
CA ILE A 111 -2.68 5.36 -12.69
C ILE A 111 -3.05 4.89 -14.10
N LEU A 112 -2.20 5.29 -15.05
CA LEU A 112 -2.21 4.77 -16.41
C LEU A 112 -1.72 3.33 -16.37
N SER A 113 -2.54 2.40 -16.87
CA SER A 113 -2.04 1.08 -17.21
C SER A 113 -1.25 1.25 -18.50
N ASP A 114 0.06 1.35 -18.43
CA ASP A 114 0.85 1.08 -19.63
C ASP A 114 0.53 -0.35 -20.05
N LYS A 115 0.23 -0.53 -21.34
CA LYS A 115 -0.01 -1.84 -21.94
C LYS A 115 1.26 -2.67 -21.73
N VAL A 116 1.22 -3.62 -20.80
CA VAL A 116 2.22 -4.68 -20.63
C VAL A 116 1.64 -5.99 -21.12
#